data_AF-A0A7W9V231-F1
#
_entry.id   AF-A0A7W9V231-F1
#
_cell.length_a   1.000
_cell.length_b   1.000
_cell.length_c   1.000
_cell.angle_alpha   90.00
_cell.angle_beta   90.00
_cell.angle_gamma   90.00
#
_symmetry.space_group_name_H-M   'P 1'
#
loop_
_entity.id
_entity.type
_entity.pdbx_description
1 polymer ?
#
loop_
_entity_poly.entity_id
_entity_poly.type
_entity_poly.pdbx_seq_one_letter_code
_entity_poly.pdbx_strand_id
1 'polypeptide(L)'
;MRAPDDPDLAYGQLTRLVRAGTYRYLTHGHGSPIMLVHAATAPNAVLRTLPVLPRELWGPSLRAVWCAVAALTTAYGPKAPAAPSRDAEKWAATMTADEVFAQAAAHGDEHVIKFADTALEVAAGAPDGDHRAQTAALYAQSAVEPGLASSTTPTTRTARGVRGTRSAWGTHGQH
;
A
#
# COMPACT_ATOMS: atom_id res chain seq x y z
N MET A 1 -0.43 25.20 9.57
CA MET A 1 -1.64 24.80 10.34
C MET A 1 -1.39 25.09 11.83
N ARG A 2 -2.33 25.71 12.55
CA ARG A 2 -2.24 25.84 14.02
C ARG A 2 -2.86 24.59 14.65
N ALA A 3 -2.20 23.97 15.63
CA ALA A 3 -2.82 22.85 16.35
C ALA A 3 -4.07 23.35 17.07
N PRO A 4 -5.19 22.61 17.01
CA PRO A 4 -6.28 22.85 17.92
C PRO A 4 -5.85 22.49 19.34
N ASP A 5 -6.28 23.29 20.31
CA ASP A 5 -6.10 22.97 21.73
C ASP A 5 -7.09 21.86 22.18
N ASP A 6 -8.14 21.63 21.40
CA ASP A 6 -9.11 20.55 21.58
C ASP A 6 -8.66 19.27 20.84
N PRO A 7 -8.45 18.15 21.56
CA PRO A 7 -8.09 16.87 20.95
C PRO A 7 -9.15 16.34 19.98
N ASP A 8 -10.45 16.56 20.19
CA ASP A 8 -11.47 16.02 19.29
C ASP A 8 -11.44 16.73 17.92
N LEU A 9 -11.06 18.01 17.91
CA LEU A 9 -10.73 18.71 16.66
C LEU A 9 -9.51 18.09 15.97
N ALA A 10 -8.52 17.59 16.71
CA ALA A 10 -7.35 16.93 16.13
C ALA A 10 -7.72 15.62 15.42
N TYR A 11 -8.57 14.79 16.04
CA TYR A 11 -9.08 13.57 15.43
C TYR A 11 -9.83 13.87 14.12
N GLY A 12 -10.80 14.78 14.16
CA GLY A 12 -11.57 15.16 12.98
C GLY A 12 -10.70 15.80 11.86
N GLN A 13 -9.66 16.55 12.24
CA GLN A 13 -8.70 17.10 11.27
C GLN A 13 -7.83 16.01 10.63
N LEU A 14 -7.37 15.01 11.38
CA LEU A 14 -6.66 13.86 10.82
C LEU A 14 -7.54 13.05 9.88
N THR A 15 -8.79 12.75 10.24
CA THR A 15 -9.73 12.06 9.34
C THR A 15 -9.88 12.80 8.01
N ARG A 16 -10.00 14.13 8.06
CA ARG A 16 -10.05 14.97 6.85
C ARG A 16 -8.74 14.94 6.05
N LEU A 17 -7.60 14.92 6.74
CA LEU A 17 -6.28 14.84 6.10
C LEU A 17 -6.08 13.51 5.37
N VAL A 18 -6.46 12.38 5.99
CA VAL A 18 -6.43 11.04 5.36
C VAL A 18 -7.29 11.00 4.11
N ARG A 19 -8.54 11.48 4.19
CA ARG A 19 -9.45 11.58 3.04
C ARG A 19 -8.86 12.45 1.93
N ALA A 20 -8.34 13.62 2.28
CA ALA A 20 -7.75 14.54 1.31
C ALA A 20 -6.51 13.93 0.62
N GLY A 21 -5.62 13.27 1.37
CA GLY A 21 -4.47 12.56 0.81
C GLY A 21 -4.89 11.45 -0.15
N THR A 22 -5.88 10.65 0.24
CA THR A 22 -6.43 9.55 -0.58
C THR A 22 -7.00 10.07 -1.90
N TYR A 23 -7.86 11.09 -1.86
CA TYR A 23 -8.44 11.66 -3.08
C TYR A 23 -7.41 12.40 -3.95
N ARG A 24 -6.44 13.08 -3.32
CA ARG A 24 -5.39 13.78 -4.05
C ARG A 24 -4.51 12.81 -4.84
N TYR A 25 -4.33 11.59 -4.35
CA TYR A 25 -3.54 10.56 -5.03
C TYR A 25 -4.04 10.27 -6.45
N LEU A 26 -5.36 10.32 -6.72
CA LEU A 26 -5.93 10.12 -8.06
C LEU A 26 -5.34 11.02 -9.14
N THR A 27 -4.97 12.24 -8.76
CA THR A 27 -4.51 13.27 -9.71
C THR A 27 -3.02 13.51 -9.62
N HIS A 28 -2.39 13.20 -8.49
CA HIS A 28 -0.98 13.51 -8.23
C HIS A 28 -0.08 12.28 -8.11
N GLY A 29 -0.64 11.08 -7.90
CA GLY A 29 0.12 9.86 -7.62
C GLY A 29 1.21 9.58 -8.65
N HIS A 30 0.96 9.88 -9.93
CA HIS A 30 1.93 9.71 -11.02
C HIS A 30 3.27 10.44 -10.83
N GLY A 31 3.36 11.48 -9.98
CA GLY A 31 4.62 12.18 -9.73
C GLY A 31 5.65 11.32 -9.01
N SER A 32 5.21 10.54 -8.03
CA SER A 32 6.00 9.53 -7.34
C SER A 32 5.04 8.55 -6.64
N PRO A 33 4.59 7.50 -7.33
CA PRO A 33 3.51 6.62 -6.84
C PRO A 33 3.78 6.08 -5.43
N ILE A 34 4.97 5.53 -5.22
CA ILE A 34 5.39 4.99 -3.92
C ILE A 34 5.46 6.09 -2.85
N MET A 35 6.12 7.22 -3.12
CA MET A 35 6.28 8.24 -2.08
C MET A 35 4.96 8.94 -1.72
N LEU A 36 4.07 9.11 -2.69
CA LEU A 36 2.82 9.85 -2.49
C LEU A 36 1.72 9.04 -1.80
N VAL A 37 1.80 7.70 -1.75
CA VAL A 37 0.87 6.94 -0.89
C VAL A 37 1.00 7.32 0.59
N HIS A 38 2.20 7.73 1.03
CA HIS A 38 2.45 8.15 2.41
C HIS A 38 1.69 9.40 2.82
N ALA A 39 1.26 10.23 1.86
CA ALA A 39 0.42 11.38 2.13
C ALA A 39 -0.96 11.00 2.72
N ALA A 40 -1.39 9.74 2.55
CA ALA A 40 -2.60 9.19 3.14
C ALA A 40 -2.30 8.14 4.23
N THR A 41 -1.33 7.25 4.01
CA THR A 41 -1.08 6.12 4.93
C THR A 41 -0.42 6.58 6.23
N ALA A 42 0.49 7.55 6.21
CA ALA A 42 1.11 8.09 7.42
C ALA A 42 0.08 8.78 8.35
N PRO A 43 -0.78 9.71 7.89
CA PRO A 43 -1.82 10.28 8.74
C PRO A 43 -2.85 9.24 9.19
N ASN A 44 -3.12 8.17 8.42
CA ASN A 44 -4.03 7.12 8.86
C ASN A 44 -3.43 6.27 9.99
N ALA A 45 -2.14 5.96 9.91
CA ALA A 45 -1.42 5.30 11.00
C ALA A 45 -1.45 6.14 12.29
N VAL A 46 -1.23 7.46 12.19
CA VAL A 46 -1.35 8.37 13.34
C VAL A 46 -2.79 8.40 13.88
N LEU A 47 -3.79 8.49 13.00
CA LEU A 47 -5.21 8.48 13.37
C LEU A 47 -5.57 7.23 14.18
N ARG A 48 -5.17 6.03 13.71
CA ARG A 48 -5.37 4.76 14.40
C ARG A 48 -4.64 4.65 15.73
N THR A 49 -3.57 5.42 15.91
CA THR A 49 -2.78 5.45 17.14
C THR A 49 -3.36 6.41 18.19
N LEU A 50 -4.10 7.45 17.78
CA LEU A 50 -4.61 8.46 18.71
C LEU A 50 -5.38 7.89 19.92
N PRO A 51 -6.31 6.92 19.79
CA PRO A 51 -7.11 6.44 20.91
C PRO A 51 -6.29 5.82 22.06
N VAL A 52 -5.04 5.41 21.81
CA VAL A 52 -4.16 4.83 22.83
C VAL A 52 -3.08 5.81 23.33
N LEU A 53 -3.03 7.03 22.81
CA LEU A 53 -2.11 8.09 23.26
C LEU A 53 -2.77 9.00 24.31
N PRO A 54 -1.98 9.53 25.27
CA PRO A 54 -2.41 10.66 26.10
C PRO A 54 -2.99 11.80 25.24
N ARG A 55 -4.11 12.38 25.65
CA ARG A 55 -4.88 13.35 24.84
C ARG A 55 -4.07 14.60 24.50
N GLU A 56 -3.14 14.99 25.37
CA GLU A 56 -2.20 16.09 25.15
C GLU A 56 -1.25 15.87 23.96
N LEU A 57 -1.06 14.62 23.50
CA LEU A 57 -0.24 14.30 22.34
C LEU A 57 -1.00 14.35 21.01
N TRP A 58 -2.32 14.51 21.01
CA TRP A 58 -3.11 14.45 19.77
C TRP A 58 -2.84 15.66 18.86
N GLY A 59 -2.85 16.87 19.42
CA GLY A 59 -2.51 18.10 18.70
C GLY A 59 -1.07 18.11 18.14
N PRO A 60 -0.04 17.75 18.93
CA PRO A 60 1.33 17.56 18.44
C PRO A 60 1.46 16.51 17.34
N SER A 61 0.77 15.37 17.46
CA SER A 61 0.81 14.30 16.46
C SER A 61 0.21 14.75 15.12
N LEU A 62 -0.92 15.46 15.16
CA LEU A 62 -1.51 16.08 13.98
C LEU A 62 -0.56 17.07 13.32
N ARG A 63 0.08 17.96 14.08
CA ARG A 63 1.06 18.92 13.53
C ARG A 63 2.21 18.22 12.84
N ALA A 64 2.78 17.20 13.49
CA ALA A 64 3.90 16.45 12.96
C ALA A 64 3.54 15.81 11.62
N VAL A 65 2.42 15.10 11.55
CA VAL A 65 2.02 14.42 10.32
C VAL A 65 1.54 15.39 9.24
N TRP A 66 0.94 16.53 9.60
CA TRP A 66 0.62 17.58 8.63
C TRP A 66 1.89 18.13 7.97
N CYS A 67 2.94 18.41 8.75
CA CYS A 67 4.22 18.85 8.20
C CYS A 67 4.84 17.79 7.28
N ALA A 68 4.77 16.51 7.66
CA ALA A 68 5.26 15.41 6.83
C ALA A 68 4.50 15.31 5.49
N VAL A 69 3.16 15.38 5.53
CA VAL A 69 2.33 15.38 4.32
C VAL A 69 2.63 16.58 3.41
N ALA A 70 2.83 17.77 3.99
CA ALA A 70 3.20 18.96 3.23
C ALA A 70 4.57 18.82 2.57
N ALA A 71 5.56 18.26 3.28
CA ALA A 71 6.89 17.99 2.75
C ALA A 71 6.84 16.96 1.60
N LEU A 72 6.13 15.84 1.78
CA LEU A 72 5.93 14.83 0.73
C LEU A 72 5.27 15.42 -0.51
N THR A 73 4.20 16.20 -0.32
CA THR A 73 3.48 16.84 -1.42
C THR A 73 4.36 17.82 -2.18
N THR A 74 5.24 18.55 -1.49
CA THR A 74 6.14 19.53 -2.11
C THR A 74 7.29 18.86 -2.84
N ALA A 75 7.89 17.83 -2.25
CA ALA A 75 9.08 17.17 -2.78
C ALA A 75 8.76 16.24 -3.96
N TYR A 76 7.60 15.57 -3.92
CA TYR A 76 7.25 14.50 -4.85
C TYR A 76 6.02 14.78 -5.71
N GLY A 77 5.31 15.88 -5.45
CA GLY A 77 4.14 16.27 -6.23
C GLY A 77 4.52 16.63 -7.68
N PRO A 78 3.72 16.20 -8.67
CA PRO A 78 3.93 16.61 -10.06
C PRO A 78 3.64 18.11 -10.24
N LYS A 79 4.22 18.71 -11.29
CA LYS A 79 4.00 20.13 -11.61
C LYS A 79 2.54 20.46 -11.94
N ALA A 80 1.78 19.50 -12.46
CA ALA A 80 0.38 19.63 -12.79
C ALA A 80 -0.38 18.34 -12.43
N PRO A 81 -1.67 18.46 -12.04
CA PRO A 81 -2.51 17.28 -11.82
C PRO A 81 -2.84 16.59 -13.15
N ALA A 82 -2.97 15.26 -13.11
CA ALA A 82 -3.56 14.48 -14.18
C ALA A 82 -5.08 14.36 -13.99
N ALA A 83 -5.83 14.22 -15.09
CA ALA A 83 -7.26 13.92 -15.01
C ALA A 83 -7.47 12.46 -14.56
N PRO A 84 -8.34 12.18 -13.58
CA PRO A 84 -8.71 10.82 -13.23
C PRO A 84 -9.37 10.10 -14.41
N SER A 85 -9.10 8.80 -14.57
CA SER A 85 -9.73 7.99 -15.61
C SER A 85 -11.19 7.70 -15.26
N ARG A 86 -12.13 8.18 -16.10
CA ARG A 86 -13.56 7.90 -15.92
C ARG A 86 -13.90 6.41 -16.04
N ASP A 87 -13.13 5.66 -16.82
CA ASP A 87 -13.35 4.23 -16.96
C ASP A 87 -12.82 3.46 -15.74
N ALA A 88 -11.75 3.95 -15.11
CA ALA A 88 -11.29 3.42 -13.82
C ALA A 88 -12.32 3.70 -12.71
N GLU A 89 -12.96 4.86 -12.69
CA GLU A 89 -14.04 5.17 -11.74
C GLU A 89 -15.25 4.25 -11.93
N LYS A 90 -15.69 4.00 -13.17
CA LYS A 90 -16.78 3.05 -13.45
C LYS A 90 -16.40 1.63 -13.04
N TRP A 91 -15.17 1.21 -13.30
CA TRP A 91 -14.69 -0.11 -12.89
C TRP A 91 -14.66 -0.23 -11.36
N ALA A 92 -14.14 0.77 -10.64
CA ALA A 92 -14.16 0.81 -9.19
C ALA A 92 -15.57 0.65 -8.63
N ALA A 93 -16.58 1.29 -9.25
CA ALA A 93 -17.98 1.18 -8.84
C ALA A 93 -18.57 -0.24 -8.96
N THR A 94 -17.94 -1.12 -9.73
CA THR A 94 -18.37 -2.53 -9.87
C THR A 94 -17.69 -3.48 -8.88
N MET A 95 -16.64 -3.03 -8.19
CA MET A 95 -15.84 -3.86 -7.30
C MET A 95 -16.34 -3.73 -5.86
N THR A 96 -16.22 -4.80 -5.09
CA THR A 96 -16.40 -4.80 -3.63
C THR A 96 -15.10 -4.38 -2.93
N ALA A 97 -15.19 -4.00 -1.65
CA ALA A 97 -14.01 -3.69 -0.84
C ALA A 97 -13.05 -4.91 -0.74
N ASP A 98 -13.61 -6.11 -0.54
CA ASP A 98 -12.85 -7.35 -0.43
C ASP A 98 -12.10 -7.70 -1.72
N GLU A 99 -12.72 -7.50 -2.88
CA GLU A 99 -12.05 -7.72 -4.17
C GLU A 99 -10.88 -6.76 -4.39
N VAL A 100 -11.06 -5.47 -4.05
CA VAL A 100 -9.99 -4.47 -4.15
C VAL A 100 -8.83 -4.81 -3.23
N PHE A 101 -9.11 -5.23 -1.99
CA PHE A 101 -8.08 -5.61 -1.04
C PHE A 101 -7.39 -6.92 -1.44
N ALA A 102 -8.13 -7.90 -1.96
CA ALA A 102 -7.56 -9.16 -2.46
C ALA A 102 -6.61 -8.91 -3.64
N GLN A 103 -6.94 -8.00 -4.56
CA GLN A 103 -6.04 -7.59 -5.63
C GLN A 103 -4.77 -6.91 -5.10
N ALA A 104 -4.90 -6.03 -4.10
CA ALA A 104 -3.75 -5.40 -3.46
C ALA A 104 -2.84 -6.43 -2.75
N ALA A 105 -3.43 -7.41 -2.06
CA ALA A 105 -2.69 -8.49 -1.42
C ALA A 105 -1.96 -9.37 -2.45
N ALA A 106 -2.60 -9.68 -3.58
CA ALA A 106 -2.00 -10.42 -4.68
C ALA A 106 -0.88 -9.62 -5.39
N HIS A 107 -1.00 -8.29 -5.46
CA HIS A 107 0.03 -7.39 -5.98
C HIS A 107 1.34 -7.46 -5.17
N GLY A 108 1.25 -7.73 -3.86
CA GLY A 108 2.38 -8.05 -2.99
C GLY A 108 3.29 -6.88 -2.60
N ASP A 109 3.14 -5.70 -3.21
CA ASP A 109 3.82 -4.49 -2.77
C ASP A 109 3.20 -3.92 -1.48
N GLU A 110 4.04 -3.65 -0.49
CA GLU A 110 3.58 -3.18 0.82
C GLU A 110 2.93 -1.79 0.80
N HIS A 111 3.32 -0.92 -0.13
CA HIS A 111 2.77 0.43 -0.25
C HIS A 111 1.36 0.37 -0.83
N VAL A 112 1.17 -0.47 -1.84
CA VAL A 112 -0.14 -0.75 -2.44
C VAL A 112 -1.09 -1.35 -1.41
N ILE A 113 -0.64 -2.34 -0.63
CA ILE A 113 -1.47 -2.96 0.42
C ILE A 113 -1.89 -1.94 1.50
N LYS A 114 -0.92 -1.17 2.04
CA LYS A 114 -1.19 -0.13 3.06
C LYS A 114 -2.12 0.95 2.53
N PHE A 115 -1.96 1.34 1.27
CA PHE A 115 -2.80 2.35 0.65
C PHE A 115 -4.20 1.83 0.36
N ALA A 116 -4.35 0.58 -0.09
CA ALA A 116 -5.66 -0.04 -0.29
C ALA A 116 -6.45 -0.11 1.03
N ASP A 117 -5.83 -0.57 2.11
CA ASP A 117 -6.44 -0.57 3.45
C ASP A 117 -6.91 0.84 3.88
N THR A 118 -6.05 1.84 3.73
CA THR A 118 -6.38 3.24 4.04
C THR A 118 -7.53 3.78 3.17
N ALA A 119 -7.51 3.48 1.88
CA ALA A 119 -8.51 3.97 0.94
C ALA A 119 -9.88 3.30 1.18
N LEU A 120 -9.90 2.01 1.53
CA LEU A 120 -11.15 1.31 1.85
C LEU A 120 -11.76 1.81 3.16
N GLU A 121 -10.95 2.18 4.15
CA GLU A 121 -11.44 2.86 5.36
C GLU A 121 -12.08 4.22 5.02
N VAL A 122 -11.47 5.00 4.12
CA VAL A 122 -12.06 6.26 3.63
C VAL A 122 -13.36 6.02 2.88
N ALA A 123 -13.44 4.98 2.04
CA ALA A 123 -14.62 4.62 1.27
C ALA A 123 -15.79 4.23 2.18
N ALA A 124 -15.52 3.47 3.25
CA ALA A 124 -16.55 3.06 4.22
C ALA A 124 -17.21 4.25 4.95
N GLY A 125 -16.52 5.38 5.07
CA GLY A 125 -17.04 6.63 5.65
C GLY A 125 -17.51 7.66 4.61
N ALA A 126 -17.57 7.31 3.33
CA ALA A 126 -18.00 8.19 2.25
C ALA A 126 -19.52 8.05 1.96
N PRO A 127 -20.17 9.08 1.40
CA PRO A 127 -21.55 8.95 0.93
C PRO A 127 -21.70 7.87 -0.14
N ASP A 128 -22.87 7.24 -0.21
CA ASP A 128 -23.20 6.26 -1.25
C ASP A 128 -22.88 6.79 -2.65
N GLY A 129 -22.21 5.96 -3.45
CA GLY A 129 -21.78 6.32 -4.81
C GLY A 129 -20.47 7.11 -4.91
N ASP A 130 -19.82 7.49 -3.80
CA ASP A 130 -18.47 8.08 -3.84
C ASP A 130 -17.38 7.00 -3.96
N HIS A 131 -17.05 6.62 -5.20
CA HIS A 131 -16.03 5.60 -5.49
C HIS A 131 -14.61 6.15 -5.61
N ARG A 132 -14.35 7.42 -5.24
CA ARG A 132 -13.03 8.04 -5.44
C ARG A 132 -11.92 7.34 -4.66
N ALA A 133 -12.17 6.98 -3.40
CA ALA A 133 -11.15 6.29 -2.60
C ALA A 133 -10.84 4.90 -3.18
N GLN A 134 -11.88 4.15 -3.58
CA GLN A 134 -11.71 2.85 -4.23
C GLN A 134 -10.95 2.95 -5.55
N THR A 135 -11.28 3.96 -6.37
CA THR A 135 -10.56 4.28 -7.60
C THR A 135 -9.09 4.59 -7.31
N ALA A 136 -8.79 5.29 -6.21
CA ALA A 136 -7.42 5.59 -5.82
C ALA A 136 -6.63 4.33 -5.47
N ALA A 137 -7.25 3.38 -4.77
CA ALA A 137 -6.63 2.09 -4.45
C ALA A 137 -6.27 1.30 -5.72
N LEU A 138 -7.21 1.19 -6.65
CA LEU A 138 -6.99 0.52 -7.94
C LEU A 138 -5.97 1.25 -8.81
N TYR A 139 -5.93 2.58 -8.72
CA TYR A 139 -4.89 3.37 -9.38
C TYR A 139 -3.51 3.09 -8.78
N ALA A 140 -3.36 2.98 -7.46
CA ALA A 140 -2.10 2.63 -6.83
C ALA A 140 -1.58 1.26 -7.30
N GLN A 141 -2.47 0.27 -7.46
CA GLN A 141 -2.14 -1.06 -7.99
C GLN A 141 -1.63 -1.05 -9.44
N SER A 142 -1.98 -0.05 -10.25
CA SER A 142 -1.48 0.07 -11.63
C SER A 142 -0.29 1.03 -11.76
N ALA A 143 -0.09 1.92 -10.78
CA ALA A 143 0.97 2.92 -10.79
C ALA A 143 2.27 2.46 -10.10
N VAL A 144 2.22 1.40 -9.31
CA VAL A 144 3.38 0.81 -8.62
C VAL A 144 3.70 -0.53 -9.26
N GLU A 145 4.99 -0.82 -9.46
CA GLU A 145 5.40 -2.13 -9.98
C GLU A 145 5.08 -3.25 -8.96
N PRO A 146 4.62 -4.43 -9.39
CA PRO A 146 4.36 -5.54 -8.50
C PRO A 146 5.59 -5.94 -7.68
N GLY A 147 5.37 -6.23 -6.39
CA GLY A 147 6.40 -6.84 -5.56
C GLY A 147 6.76 -8.22 -6.09
N LEU A 148 8.04 -8.63 -5.96
CA LEU A 148 8.42 -10.01 -6.27
C LEU A 148 7.59 -10.95 -5.40
N ALA A 149 6.61 -11.64 -6.01
CA ALA A 149 5.87 -12.70 -5.33
C ALA A 149 6.90 -13.66 -4.72
N SER A 150 6.78 -13.93 -3.42
CA SER A 150 7.57 -14.96 -2.76
C SER A 150 7.19 -16.30 -3.38
N SER A 151 7.87 -16.66 -4.47
CA SER A 151 7.69 -17.92 -5.17
C SER A 151 8.27 -19.01 -4.29
N THR A 152 7.46 -19.45 -3.33
CA THR A 152 7.72 -20.68 -2.60
C THR A 152 7.41 -21.83 -3.55
N THR A 153 8.27 -22.03 -4.53
CA THR A 153 8.19 -23.18 -5.43
C THR A 153 8.68 -24.38 -4.62
N PRO A 154 7.84 -25.39 -4.30
CA PRO A 154 8.31 -26.58 -3.63
C PRO A 154 9.29 -27.27 -4.57
N THR A 155 10.57 -27.28 -4.22
CA THR A 155 11.56 -28.04 -4.98
C THR A 155 11.30 -29.52 -4.72
N THR A 156 10.56 -30.18 -5.60
CA THR A 156 10.41 -31.63 -5.59
C THR A 156 11.77 -32.25 -5.92
N ARG A 157 12.55 -32.56 -4.89
CA ARG A 157 13.80 -33.32 -5.02
C ARG A 157 13.46 -34.74 -5.45
N THR A 158 13.49 -34.99 -6.75
CA THR A 158 13.43 -36.34 -7.31
C THR A 158 14.72 -37.07 -6.96
N ALA A 159 14.62 -38.10 -6.11
CA ALA A 159 15.71 -39.01 -5.83
C ALA A 159 16.02 -39.82 -7.09
N ARG A 160 17.06 -39.41 -7.83
CA ARG A 160 17.58 -40.17 -8.96
C ARG A 160 18.42 -41.33 -8.40
N GLY A 161 17.93 -42.55 -8.63
CA GLY A 161 18.53 -43.80 -8.16
C GLY A 161 19.92 -44.05 -8.73
N VAL A 162 20.79 -44.57 -7.87
CA VAL A 162 22.12 -45.10 -8.25
C VAL A 162 21.92 -46.48 -8.87
N ARG A 163 22.36 -46.67 -10.11
CA ARG A 163 22.45 -47.98 -10.78
C ARG A 163 23.73 -48.07 -11.60
N GLY A 164 24.50 -49.15 -11.36
CA GLY A 164 25.60 -49.67 -12.20
C GLY A 164 26.98 -49.07 -11.88
N THR A 165 28.09 -49.83 -11.80
CA THR A 165 28.44 -51.06 -12.53
C THR A 165 29.47 -51.93 -11.77
N ARG A 166 29.43 -53.25 -12.02
CA ARG A 166 30.48 -54.23 -11.71
C ARG A 166 31.33 -54.48 -12.96
N SER A 167 32.66 -54.60 -12.81
CA SER A 167 33.58 -55.53 -13.53
C SER A 167 35.01 -55.27 -12.99
N ALA A 168 35.71 -56.16 -12.28
CA ALA A 168 36.27 -57.48 -12.59
C ALA A 168 37.54 -57.45 -13.49
N TRP A 169 38.56 -58.20 -13.04
CA TRP A 169 39.86 -58.60 -13.63
C TRP A 169 41.05 -57.64 -13.39
N GLY A 170 42.24 -58.06 -12.96
CA GLY A 170 42.77 -59.39 -12.67
C GLY A 170 44.17 -59.29 -12.02
N THR A 171 44.54 -60.30 -11.23
CA THR A 171 45.85 -60.46 -10.59
C THR A 171 46.81 -61.27 -11.49
N HIS A 172 48.03 -60.77 -11.65
CA HIS A 172 49.27 -61.50 -11.98
C HIS A 172 50.28 -61.00 -10.92
N GLY A 173 51.08 -61.77 -10.20
CA GLY A 173 51.75 -63.02 -10.54
C GLY A 173 53.26 -62.78 -10.40
N GLN A 174 53.82 -63.20 -9.25
CA GLN A 174 55.23 -63.49 -8.91
C GLN A 174 56.38 -62.58 -9.40
N HIS A 175 57.16 -62.01 -8.47
CA HIS A 175 58.45 -62.53 -8.00
C HIS A 175 58.96 -61.68 -6.82
#